data_AF-A0A4R8SUZ3-F1
#
_entry.id   AF-A0A4R8SUZ3-F1
#
_cell.length_a   1.000
_cell.length_b   1.000
_cell.length_c   1.000
_cell.angle_alpha   90.00
_cell.angle_beta   90.00
_cell.angle_gamma   90.00
#
_symmetry.space_group_name_H-M   'P 1'
#
loop_
_entity.id
_entity.type
_entity.pdbx_description
1 polymer ?
#
loop_
_entity_poly.entity_id
_entity_poly.type
_entity_poly.pdbx_seq_one_letter_code
_entity_poly.pdbx_strand_id
1 'polypeptide(L)'
;MTWVRAKAVGLTLLVVSVLLFGFTVTYPAWRHSVGSTIPVVTVPLGNVVKIAGTLWRLRPLDIPPQRTQSDAPPPPPNSRVVAYAIDRSRDGAHFPPTDIGKSCDYSVVDKIGRRWGHQANEGPYSSQGWLSSQKYVDTCNEKGALGVLVFVARDAEIIGVDIDFQGSKGLAWNQHQIVRFSTMS
;
A
#
# COMPACT_ATOMS: atom_id res chain seq x y z
N MET A 1 -26.33 -13.13 45.23
CA MET A 1 -25.97 -11.90 44.49
C MET A 1 -24.60 -11.31 44.88
N THR A 2 -23.63 -12.09 45.37
CA THR A 2 -22.33 -11.56 45.88
C THR A 2 -21.12 -11.89 44.99
N TRP A 3 -21.24 -12.89 44.10
CA TRP A 3 -20.13 -13.34 43.24
C TRP A 3 -19.74 -12.31 42.16
N VAL A 4 -20.75 -11.68 41.54
CA VAL A 4 -20.53 -10.65 40.50
C VAL A 4 -19.86 -9.39 41.08
N ARG A 5 -20.16 -9.03 42.33
CA ARG A 5 -19.53 -7.87 43.01
C ARG A 5 -18.07 -8.15 43.38
N ALA A 6 -17.74 -9.36 43.83
CA ALA A 6 -16.36 -9.75 44.17
C ALA A 6 -15.44 -9.85 42.95
N LYS A 7 -16.00 -10.09 41.75
CA LYS A 7 -15.26 -10.18 40.49
C LYS A 7 -15.47 -8.97 39.56
N ALA A 8 -16.17 -7.95 40.03
CA ALA A 8 -16.52 -6.76 39.25
C ALA A 8 -15.28 -6.09 38.65
N VAL A 9 -14.21 -5.93 39.45
CA VAL A 9 -12.96 -5.31 38.98
C VAL A 9 -12.33 -6.09 37.82
N GLY A 10 -12.27 -7.43 37.91
CA GLY A 10 -11.71 -8.26 36.86
C GLY A 10 -12.56 -8.22 35.57
N LEU A 11 -13.88 -8.17 35.71
CA LEU A 11 -14.79 -8.06 34.58
C LEU A 11 -14.68 -6.69 33.90
N THR A 12 -14.54 -5.61 34.68
CA THR A 12 -14.27 -4.27 34.17
C THR A 12 -12.95 -4.21 33.42
N LEU A 13 -11.87 -4.79 33.96
CA LEU A 13 -10.57 -4.82 33.29
C LEU A 13 -10.63 -5.57 31.95
N LEU A 14 -11.32 -6.71 31.90
CA LEU A 14 -11.50 -7.47 30.65
C LEU A 14 -12.26 -6.67 29.61
N VAL A 15 -13.36 -6.00 30.01
CA VAL A 15 -14.13 -5.12 29.11
C VAL A 15 -13.27 -3.97 28.60
N VAL A 16 -12.49 -3.33 29.47
CA VAL A 16 -11.58 -2.23 29.08
C VAL A 16 -10.50 -2.74 28.12
N SER A 17 -9.90 -3.91 28.36
CA SER A 17 -8.92 -4.50 27.44
C SER A 17 -9.50 -4.81 26.07
N VAL A 18 -10.71 -5.37 26.01
CA VAL A 18 -11.41 -5.64 24.74
C VAL A 18 -11.74 -4.36 24.00
N LEU A 19 -12.21 -3.31 24.70
CA LEU A 19 -12.49 -2.00 24.10
C LEU A 19 -11.22 -1.33 23.60
N LEU A 20 -10.13 -1.37 24.37
CA LEU A 20 -8.84 -0.83 23.95
C LEU A 20 -8.34 -1.56 22.71
N PHE A 21 -8.34 -2.89 22.70
CA PHE A 21 -7.94 -3.67 21.55
C PHE A 21 -8.81 -3.39 20.32
N GLY A 22 -10.12 -3.33 20.51
CA GLY A 22 -11.07 -2.96 19.47
C GLY A 22 -10.79 -1.58 18.89
N PHE A 23 -10.46 -0.59 19.73
CA PHE A 23 -10.24 0.79 19.30
C PHE A 23 -8.84 1.02 18.71
N THR A 24 -7.80 0.38 19.23
CA THR A 24 -6.40 0.62 18.81
C THR A 24 -5.96 -0.31 17.68
N VAL A 25 -6.53 -1.52 17.59
CA VAL A 25 -6.12 -2.52 16.60
C VAL A 25 -7.23 -2.75 15.59
N THR A 26 -8.41 -3.17 16.05
CA THR A 26 -9.47 -3.63 15.14
C THR A 26 -10.09 -2.49 14.34
N TYR A 27 -10.36 -1.33 14.95
CA TYR A 27 -10.99 -0.20 14.29
C TYR A 27 -10.09 0.43 13.21
N PRO A 28 -8.79 0.71 13.45
CA PRO A 28 -7.88 1.16 12.40
C PRO A 28 -7.75 0.13 11.29
N ALA A 29 -7.57 -1.16 11.63
CA ALA A 29 -7.49 -2.22 10.63
C ALA A 29 -8.77 -2.33 9.78
N TRP A 30 -9.95 -2.19 10.39
CA TRP A 30 -11.25 -2.18 9.70
C TRP A 30 -11.44 -0.93 8.86
N ARG A 31 -11.06 0.26 9.35
CA ARG A 31 -11.09 1.51 8.59
C ARG A 31 -10.19 1.42 7.35
N HIS A 32 -9.02 0.78 7.49
CA HIS A 32 -8.10 0.54 6.38
C HIS A 32 -8.54 -0.59 5.46
N SER A 33 -9.35 -1.57 5.92
CA SER A 33 -9.70 -2.78 5.15
C SER A 33 -11.10 -2.78 4.54
N VAL A 34 -12.11 -2.26 5.25
CA VAL A 34 -13.55 -2.50 4.96
C VAL A 34 -14.41 -1.24 5.08
N GLY A 35 -14.06 -0.26 5.93
CA GLY A 35 -14.83 0.98 6.12
C GLY A 35 -14.83 1.95 4.94
N SER A 36 -14.23 1.56 3.82
CA SER A 36 -14.13 2.33 2.60
C SER A 36 -15.16 1.79 1.60
N THR A 37 -16.32 2.43 1.52
CA THR A 37 -17.17 2.45 0.33
C THR A 37 -16.50 3.17 -0.84
N ILE A 38 -15.15 3.20 -0.87
CA ILE A 38 -14.37 3.81 -1.93
C ILE A 38 -14.40 2.80 -3.09
N PRO A 39 -14.91 3.19 -4.26
CA PRO A 39 -14.97 2.30 -5.40
C PRO A 39 -13.55 1.89 -5.79
N VAL A 40 -13.26 0.60 -5.70
CA VAL A 40 -12.00 0.01 -6.18
C VAL A 40 -12.16 -0.31 -7.65
N VAL A 41 -11.50 0.46 -8.51
CA VAL A 41 -11.44 0.12 -9.94
C VAL A 41 -10.34 -0.92 -10.13
N THR A 42 -10.70 -2.11 -10.60
CA THR A 42 -9.73 -3.18 -10.85
C THR A 42 -9.28 -3.16 -12.31
N VAL A 43 -7.97 -3.13 -12.51
CA VAL A 43 -7.31 -3.15 -13.82
C VAL A 43 -6.62 -4.51 -13.98
N PRO A 44 -6.96 -5.32 -14.99
CA PRO A 44 -6.31 -6.60 -15.23
C PRO A 44 -4.80 -6.46 -15.48
N LEU A 45 -4.03 -7.52 -15.25
CA LEU A 45 -2.59 -7.53 -15.49
C LEU A 45 -2.29 -7.20 -16.96
N GLY A 46 -1.29 -6.35 -17.20
CA GLY A 46 -0.88 -5.93 -18.54
C GLY A 46 -1.76 -4.83 -19.17
N ASN A 47 -2.95 -4.57 -18.62
CA ASN A 47 -3.81 -3.49 -19.08
C ASN A 47 -3.36 -2.12 -18.56
N VAL A 48 -3.83 -1.10 -19.26
CA VAL A 48 -3.57 0.31 -18.96
C VAL A 48 -4.88 0.96 -18.56
N VAL A 49 -4.84 1.84 -17.55
CA VAL A 49 -5.98 2.67 -17.15
C VAL A 49 -5.62 4.14 -17.27
N LYS A 50 -6.60 4.97 -17.66
CA LYS A 50 -6.44 6.43 -17.74
C LYS A 50 -7.05 7.09 -16.51
N ILE A 51 -6.23 7.76 -15.70
CA ILE A 51 -6.63 8.46 -14.47
C ILE A 51 -6.12 9.90 -14.57
N ALA A 52 -7.02 10.88 -14.44
CA ALA A 52 -6.70 12.31 -14.58
C ALA A 52 -5.89 12.65 -15.85
N GLY A 53 -6.18 11.97 -16.96
CA GLY A 53 -5.47 12.16 -18.23
C GLY A 53 -4.16 11.37 -18.38
N THR A 54 -3.70 10.69 -17.34
CA THR A 54 -2.45 9.93 -17.32
C THR A 54 -2.73 8.45 -17.50
N LEU A 55 -1.95 7.76 -18.33
CA LEU A 55 -1.96 6.33 -18.49
C LEU A 55 -1.10 5.67 -17.41
N TRP A 56 -1.66 4.67 -16.76
CA TRP A 56 -1.03 3.91 -15.69
C TRP A 56 -1.00 2.43 -16.04
N ARG A 57 0.15 1.80 -15.85
CA ARG A 57 0.34 0.37 -16.11
C ARG A 57 1.24 -0.26 -15.06
N LEU A 58 0.77 -1.35 -14.47
CA LEU A 58 1.57 -2.18 -13.58
C LEU A 58 2.52 -3.07 -14.39
N ARG A 59 3.75 -3.20 -13.92
CA ARG A 59 4.78 -4.09 -14.45
C ARG A 59 5.54 -4.74 -13.29
N PRO A 60 5.75 -6.07 -13.28
CA PRO A 60 6.61 -6.70 -12.28
C PRO A 60 8.05 -6.20 -12.43
N LEU A 61 8.78 -6.14 -11.31
CA LEU A 61 10.21 -5.84 -11.30
C LEU A 61 11.00 -7.07 -10.85
N ASP A 62 12.04 -7.39 -11.60
CA ASP A 62 13.04 -8.35 -11.19
C ASP A 62 13.98 -7.69 -10.18
N ILE A 63 13.87 -8.10 -8.92
CA ILE A 63 14.76 -7.63 -7.88
C ILE A 63 16.00 -8.53 -7.92
N PRO A 64 17.21 -7.98 -8.13
CA PRO A 64 18.42 -8.77 -8.00
C PRO A 64 18.52 -9.31 -6.56
N PRO A 65 18.98 -10.55 -6.36
CA PRO A 65 19.14 -11.12 -5.03
C PRO A 65 20.04 -10.22 -4.18
N GLN A 66 19.49 -9.78 -3.04
CA GLN A 66 20.11 -9.06 -1.92
C GLN A 66 21.47 -8.40 -2.21
N ARG A 67 21.47 -7.11 -2.57
CA ARG A 67 22.63 -6.28 -2.21
C ARG A 67 22.52 -6.02 -0.71
N THR A 68 23.39 -6.66 0.06
CA THR A 68 23.68 -6.30 1.44
C THR A 68 24.21 -4.86 1.47
N GLN A 69 23.31 -3.88 1.59
CA GLN A 69 23.70 -2.60 2.15
C GLN A 69 23.86 -2.87 3.65
N SER A 70 25.08 -2.74 4.17
CA SER A 70 25.47 -3.19 5.53
C SER A 70 24.61 -2.60 6.65
N ASP A 71 23.89 -1.52 6.36
CA ASP A 71 23.17 -0.71 7.34
C ASP A 71 21.64 -0.85 7.23
N ALA A 72 21.14 -1.74 6.35
CA ALA A 72 19.70 -1.99 6.24
C ALA A 72 19.22 -2.87 7.42
N PRO A 73 18.04 -2.59 8.01
CA PRO A 73 17.42 -3.49 8.96
C PRO A 73 17.28 -4.89 8.36
N PRO A 74 17.48 -5.96 9.16
CA PRO A 74 17.25 -7.31 8.68
C PRO A 74 15.78 -7.46 8.23
N PRO A 75 15.51 -8.24 7.18
CA PRO A 75 14.13 -8.47 6.73
C PRO A 75 13.30 -9.07 7.87
N PRO A 76 12.01 -8.70 8.01
CA PRO A 76 11.13 -9.30 8.99
C PRO A 76 11.11 -10.84 8.88
N PRO A 77 10.99 -11.57 10.00
CA PRO A 77 10.93 -13.04 9.97
C PRO A 77 9.79 -13.52 9.08
N ASN A 78 10.02 -14.61 8.34
CA ASN A 78 9.05 -15.20 7.44
C ASN A 78 8.47 -14.21 6.40
N SER A 79 9.26 -13.23 5.97
CA SER A 79 8.89 -12.31 4.89
C SER A 79 9.60 -12.66 3.58
N ARG A 80 9.10 -12.08 2.49
CA ARG A 80 9.74 -12.02 1.18
C ARG A 80 9.55 -10.62 0.60
N VAL A 81 10.42 -10.25 -0.32
CA VAL A 81 10.31 -8.97 -1.02
C VAL A 81 9.44 -9.14 -2.26
N VAL A 82 8.59 -8.16 -2.53
CA VAL A 82 7.89 -8.00 -3.81
C VAL A 82 8.20 -6.61 -4.36
N ALA A 83 8.36 -6.54 -5.68
CA ALA A 83 8.57 -5.29 -6.37
C ALA A 83 7.72 -5.18 -7.62
N TYR A 84 7.18 -3.99 -7.81
CA TYR A 84 6.44 -3.61 -9.00
C TYR A 84 6.85 -2.21 -9.43
N ALA A 85 6.77 -1.94 -10.71
CA ALA A 85 6.81 -0.61 -11.27
C ALA A 85 5.42 -0.25 -11.78
N ILE A 86 5.07 1.00 -11.61
CA ILE A 86 3.88 1.58 -12.18
C ILE A 86 4.36 2.62 -13.19
N ASP A 87 4.32 2.22 -14.46
CA ASP A 87 4.67 3.08 -15.58
C ASP A 87 3.58 4.14 -15.73
N ARG A 88 3.99 5.40 -15.93
CA ARG A 88 3.10 6.56 -16.02
C ARG A 88 3.44 7.40 -17.23
N SER A 89 2.47 7.62 -18.11
CA SER A 89 2.65 8.46 -19.30
C SER A 89 1.48 9.39 -19.55
N ARG A 90 1.76 10.60 -20.03
CA ARG A 90 0.76 11.57 -20.49
C ARG A 90 1.22 12.07 -21.85
N ASP A 91 0.34 11.99 -22.85
CA ASP A 91 0.62 12.45 -24.23
C ASP A 91 1.93 11.87 -24.82
N GLY A 92 2.26 10.62 -24.48
CA GLY A 92 3.47 9.94 -24.96
C GLY A 92 4.77 10.32 -24.23
N ALA A 93 4.75 11.30 -23.33
CA ALA A 93 5.89 11.67 -22.48
C ALA A 93 5.82 11.01 -21.10
N HIS A 94 6.98 10.71 -20.51
CA HIS A 94 7.07 10.31 -19.09
C HIS A 94 6.59 11.49 -18.22
N PHE A 95 5.57 11.21 -17.40
CA PHE A 95 4.66 12.12 -16.70
C PHE A 95 5.25 13.48 -16.23
N PRO A 96 4.58 14.63 -16.49
CA PRO A 96 4.91 15.90 -15.86
C PRO A 96 4.33 15.98 -14.43
N PRO A 97 5.03 16.61 -13.46
CA PRO A 97 4.79 16.50 -12.01
C PRO A 97 3.50 17.13 -11.44
N THR A 98 2.45 17.39 -12.22
CA THR A 98 1.26 18.10 -11.71
C THR A 98 -0.01 17.63 -12.40
N ASP A 99 -0.89 16.93 -11.65
CA ASP A 99 -2.38 16.94 -11.78
C ASP A 99 -3.04 15.80 -10.97
N ILE A 100 -2.28 14.78 -10.60
CA ILE A 100 -2.68 13.86 -9.54
C ILE A 100 -2.61 14.63 -8.21
N GLY A 101 -3.48 14.32 -7.27
CA GLY A 101 -3.61 15.06 -6.01
C GLY A 101 -2.29 15.17 -5.27
N LYS A 102 -2.20 16.09 -4.32
CA LYS A 102 -0.95 16.42 -3.60
C LYS A 102 -0.23 15.19 -3.01
N SER A 103 -0.89 14.04 -2.90
CA SER A 103 -0.32 12.77 -2.47
C SER A 103 -1.05 11.59 -3.13
N CYS A 104 -0.31 10.54 -3.48
CA CYS A 104 -0.86 9.20 -3.60
C CYS A 104 -0.16 8.28 -2.60
N ASP A 105 -0.83 7.21 -2.19
CA ASP A 105 -0.23 6.12 -1.44
C ASP A 105 -0.38 4.81 -2.24
N TYR A 106 0.46 3.83 -1.94
CA TYR A 106 0.39 2.51 -2.56
C TYR A 106 0.40 1.40 -1.52
N SER A 107 -0.32 0.31 -1.81
CA SER A 107 -0.24 -0.91 -1.01
C SER A 107 -0.30 -2.14 -1.87
N VAL A 108 0.51 -3.14 -1.53
CA VAL A 108 0.40 -4.49 -2.08
C VAL A 108 -0.69 -5.22 -1.32
N VAL A 109 -1.57 -5.92 -2.03
CA VAL A 109 -2.73 -6.60 -1.46
C VAL A 109 -2.72 -8.08 -1.76
N ASP A 110 -3.05 -8.91 -0.78
CA ASP A 110 -3.24 -10.35 -0.97
C ASP A 110 -4.72 -10.77 -1.05
N LYS A 111 -4.92 -12.04 -1.36
CA LYS A 111 -6.23 -12.67 -1.52
C LYS A 111 -7.13 -12.59 -0.28
N ILE A 112 -6.55 -12.53 0.93
CA ILE A 112 -7.31 -12.43 2.18
C ILE A 112 -7.47 -10.97 2.65
N GLY A 113 -7.00 -10.01 1.85
CA GLY A 113 -7.19 -8.58 2.10
C GLY A 113 -6.11 -7.93 2.98
N ARG A 114 -5.01 -8.63 3.29
CA ARG A 114 -3.85 -8.01 3.94
C ARG A 114 -3.24 -6.96 2.99
N ARG A 115 -2.84 -5.83 3.55
CA ARG A 115 -2.21 -4.71 2.83
C ARG A 115 -0.83 -4.41 3.40
N TRP A 116 0.16 -4.27 2.53
CA TRP A 116 1.51 -3.82 2.87
C TRP A 116 1.82 -2.56 2.07
N GLY A 117 1.95 -1.42 2.75
CA GLY A 117 2.29 -0.14 2.14
C GLY A 117 3.72 0.28 2.42
N HIS A 118 4.09 1.45 1.92
CA HIS A 118 5.35 2.09 2.28
C HIS A 118 5.29 2.60 3.72
N GLN A 119 6.08 2.01 4.62
CA GLN A 119 6.41 2.64 5.89
C GLN A 119 7.77 3.31 5.75
N ALA A 120 7.82 4.62 6.04
CA ALA A 120 9.07 5.36 6.03
C ALA A 120 10.10 4.64 6.91
N ASN A 121 11.27 4.33 6.34
CA ASN A 121 12.40 3.65 7.00
C ASN A 121 12.26 2.14 7.33
N GLU A 122 11.17 1.46 6.96
CA GLU A 122 10.98 0.02 7.22
C GLU A 122 10.94 -0.85 5.95
N GLY A 123 11.23 -0.25 4.80
CA GLY A 123 11.26 -0.94 3.52
C GLY A 123 12.37 -1.98 3.40
N PRO A 124 12.23 -2.96 2.48
CA PRO A 124 13.35 -3.77 2.03
C PRO A 124 14.39 -2.83 1.44
N TYR A 125 15.56 -2.78 2.07
CA TYR A 125 16.62 -1.83 1.75
C TYR A 125 16.20 -0.40 2.12
N SER A 126 17.12 0.57 2.06
CA SER A 126 16.67 1.94 1.84
C SER A 126 15.87 1.91 0.54
N SER A 127 14.54 1.72 0.59
CA SER A 127 13.73 1.36 -0.59
C SER A 127 13.90 2.43 -1.68
N GLN A 128 14.16 3.64 -1.23
CA GLN A 128 14.55 4.82 -2.00
C GLN A 128 15.89 4.66 -2.73
N GLY A 129 16.93 4.08 -2.11
CA GLY A 129 18.27 3.93 -2.69
C GLY A 129 18.32 2.96 -3.87
N TRP A 130 17.71 1.77 -3.75
CA TRP A 130 17.65 0.84 -4.88
C TRP A 130 16.72 1.36 -5.99
N LEU A 131 15.53 1.85 -5.65
CA LEU A 131 14.59 2.41 -6.63
C LEU A 131 15.22 3.58 -7.39
N SER A 132 15.88 4.50 -6.67
CA SER A 132 16.61 5.63 -7.26
C SER A 132 17.74 5.16 -8.19
N SER A 133 18.50 4.12 -7.81
CA SER A 133 19.54 3.55 -8.69
C SER A 133 18.99 3.00 -10.01
N GLN A 134 17.74 2.56 -10.00
CA GLN A 134 17.01 2.06 -11.18
C GLN A 134 16.17 3.16 -11.86
N LYS A 135 16.28 4.42 -11.42
CA LYS A 135 15.54 5.59 -11.92
C LYS A 135 14.02 5.50 -11.68
N TYR A 136 13.59 4.73 -10.70
CA TYR A 136 12.23 4.74 -10.18
C TYR A 136 12.09 5.83 -9.12
N VAL A 137 10.90 6.42 -9.06
CA VAL A 137 10.52 7.38 -8.01
C VAL A 137 9.67 6.67 -6.97
N ASP A 138 9.69 7.15 -5.73
CA ASP A 138 8.93 6.58 -4.62
C ASP A 138 7.67 7.39 -4.27
N THR A 139 7.51 8.58 -4.84
CA THR A 139 6.32 9.42 -4.71
C THR A 139 5.58 9.60 -6.04
N CYS A 140 4.25 9.77 -5.98
CA CYS A 140 3.46 10.06 -7.18
C CYS A 140 3.70 11.43 -7.79
N ASN A 141 4.29 12.37 -7.07
CA ASN A 141 4.46 13.74 -7.56
C ASN A 141 5.74 13.91 -8.38
N GLU A 142 6.65 12.95 -8.31
CA GLU A 142 7.89 13.00 -9.06
C GLU A 142 7.73 12.45 -10.48
N LYS A 143 8.60 12.89 -11.38
CA LYS A 143 8.65 12.41 -12.77
C LYS A 143 9.34 11.05 -12.84
N GLY A 144 8.64 10.05 -13.35
CA GLY A 144 9.20 8.72 -13.59
C GLY A 144 8.19 7.60 -13.40
N ALA A 145 8.63 6.35 -13.49
CA ALA A 145 7.81 5.22 -13.06
C ALA A 145 7.83 5.13 -11.53
N LEU A 146 6.67 4.93 -10.91
CA LEU A 146 6.54 4.77 -9.47
C LEU A 146 7.01 3.36 -9.09
N GLY A 147 7.99 3.27 -8.21
CA GLY A 147 8.52 2.02 -7.67
C GLY A 147 7.78 1.60 -6.41
N VAL A 148 7.27 0.38 -6.41
CA VAL A 148 6.63 -0.26 -5.26
C VAL A 148 7.55 -1.37 -4.80
N LEU A 149 8.07 -1.28 -3.57
CA LEU A 149 8.99 -2.26 -3.00
C LEU A 149 8.65 -2.47 -1.52
N VAL A 150 8.14 -3.65 -1.16
CA VAL A 150 7.66 -3.94 0.21
C VAL A 150 8.00 -5.35 0.66
N PHE A 151 8.11 -5.52 1.98
CA PHE A 151 8.13 -6.85 2.61
C PHE A 151 6.71 -7.35 2.77
N VAL A 152 6.43 -8.55 2.25
CA VAL A 152 5.17 -9.25 2.44
C VAL A 152 5.42 -10.56 3.17
N ALA A 153 4.40 -11.09 3.84
CA ALA A 153 4.49 -12.40 4.45
C ALA A 153 4.77 -13.47 3.36
N ARG A 154 5.58 -14.49 3.68
CA ARG A 154 5.98 -15.51 2.71
C ARG A 154 4.80 -16.34 2.19
N ASP A 155 3.75 -16.48 3.01
CA ASP A 155 2.49 -17.15 2.69
C ASP A 155 1.50 -16.26 1.91
N ALA A 156 1.84 -14.98 1.66
CA ALA A 156 0.94 -14.05 0.98
C ALA A 156 0.83 -14.35 -0.52
N GLU A 157 -0.39 -14.67 -0.96
CA GLU A 157 -0.79 -14.78 -2.36
C GLU A 157 -1.21 -13.38 -2.88
N ILE A 158 -0.27 -12.67 -3.50
CA ILE A 158 -0.49 -11.28 -3.95
C ILE A 158 -1.44 -11.26 -5.15
N ILE A 159 -2.53 -10.51 -5.00
CA ILE A 159 -3.56 -10.35 -6.04
C ILE A 159 -3.45 -9.02 -6.78
N GLY A 160 -2.78 -8.03 -6.19
CA GLY A 160 -2.66 -6.73 -6.83
C GLY A 160 -1.90 -5.68 -6.04
N VAL A 161 -1.81 -4.51 -6.67
CA VAL A 161 -1.27 -3.28 -6.09
C VAL A 161 -2.38 -2.21 -6.12
N ASP A 162 -2.77 -1.73 -4.96
CA ASP A 162 -3.71 -0.62 -4.79
C ASP A 162 -2.94 0.71 -4.82
N ILE A 163 -3.42 1.66 -5.63
CA ILE A 163 -2.98 3.06 -5.60
C ILE A 163 -4.14 3.91 -5.12
N ASP A 164 -3.94 4.57 -3.96
CA ASP A 164 -4.89 5.50 -3.37
C ASP A 164 -4.57 6.92 -3.82
N PHE A 165 -5.51 7.52 -4.54
CA PHE A 165 -5.43 8.88 -5.02
C PHE A 165 -6.15 9.83 -4.06
N GLN A 166 -5.38 10.58 -3.27
CA GLN A 166 -5.94 11.57 -2.35
C GLN A 166 -6.08 12.93 -3.05
N GLY A 167 -7.31 13.31 -3.41
CA GLY A 167 -7.63 14.66 -3.90
C GLY A 167 -7.07 15.02 -5.28
N SER A 168 -7.16 14.11 -6.25
CA SER A 168 -6.69 14.37 -7.64
C SER A 168 -7.53 15.39 -8.39
N LYS A 169 -6.87 16.29 -9.15
CA LYS A 169 -7.57 17.22 -10.04
C LYS A 169 -8.27 16.41 -11.14
N GLY A 170 -9.59 16.52 -11.23
CA GLY A 170 -10.44 15.72 -12.13
C GLY A 170 -11.31 14.69 -11.41
N LEU A 171 -11.04 14.42 -10.12
CA LEU A 171 -12.01 13.85 -9.19
C LEU A 171 -12.63 15.00 -8.40
N ALA A 172 -13.90 14.89 -7.98
CA ALA A 172 -14.45 15.90 -7.09
C ALA A 172 -13.54 15.99 -5.85
N TRP A 173 -13.23 17.20 -5.40
CA TRP A 173 -12.29 17.59 -4.33
C TRP A 173 -12.36 16.80 -3.00
N ASN A 174 -13.38 15.94 -2.80
CA ASN A 174 -13.59 15.08 -1.64
C ASN A 174 -13.61 13.56 -1.97
N GLN A 175 -13.24 13.16 -3.19
CA GLN A 175 -13.28 11.75 -3.62
C GLN A 175 -11.89 11.12 -3.52
N HIS A 176 -11.76 10.18 -2.58
CA HIS A 176 -10.74 9.15 -2.62
C HIS A 176 -11.08 8.17 -3.74
N GLN A 177 -10.10 7.74 -4.51
CA GLN A 177 -10.26 6.65 -5.47
C GLN A 177 -9.11 5.69 -5.31
N ILE A 178 -9.42 4.41 -5.15
CA ILE A 178 -8.43 3.34 -5.12
C ILE A 178 -8.49 2.63 -6.47
N VAL A 179 -7.33 2.49 -7.10
CA VAL A 179 -7.19 1.69 -8.32
C VAL A 179 -6.33 0.48 -8.01
N ARG A 180 -6.89 -0.71 -8.18
CA ARG A 180 -6.21 -1.98 -8.00
C ARG A 180 -5.70 -2.47 -9.34
N PHE A 181 -4.38 -2.58 -9.48
CA PHE A 181 -3.77 -3.28 -10.58
C PHE A 181 -3.58 -4.74 -10.22
N SER A 182 -4.25 -5.64 -10.94
CA SER A 182 -4.13 -7.08 -10.73
C SER A 182 -2.72 -7.57 -11.05
N THR A 183 -2.20 -8.46 -10.22
CA THR A 183 -0.96 -9.21 -10.48
C THR A 183 -1.23 -10.62 -11.00
N MET A 184 -2.50 -11.02 -11.04
CA MET A 184 -2.95 -12.30 -11.56
C MET A 184 -3.47 -12.11 -12.99
N SER A 185 -3.10 -13.05 -13.86
CA SER A 185 -3.59 -13.19 -15.24
C SER A 185 -4.97 -13.83 -15.28
#